data_AF-A0A890CAM5-F1
#
_entry.id   AF-A0A890CAM5-F1
#
_cell.length_a   1.000
_cell.length_b   1.000
_cell.length_c   1.000
_cell.angle_alpha   90.00
_cell.angle_beta   90.00
_cell.angle_gamma   90.00
#
_symmetry.space_group_name_H-M   'P 1'
#
loop_
_entity.id
_entity.type
_entity.pdbx_description
1 polymer ?
#
loop_
_entity_poly.entity_id
_entity_poly.type
_entity_poly.pdbx_seq_one_letter_code
_entity_poly.pdbx_strand_id
1 'polypeptide(L)'
;TYGAARKRQDNQLRFYSENFPQLGIIQSNLDELVYKKEDDWANYPKGVLKYLKEKYPQLTFGMDILFCGDIPNGAGLSSSASIELLTGVIVDDLFQIDIKRLELVKIGQQVENNFIGVNSGIMDQFAIGMGKKNQAILLDTNTLEYNYVPADFSDHQVIIMNTNKRRELADSKYNE
;
A
#
# COMPACT_ATOMS: atom_id res chain seq x y z
N THR A 1 -2.72 5.09 7.42
CA THR A 1 -3.41 5.62 6.22
C THR A 1 -4.86 5.20 6.23
N TYR A 2 -5.74 6.15 5.96
CA TYR A 2 -7.18 6.03 5.87
C TYR A 2 -7.62 6.43 4.47
N GLY A 3 -8.79 5.95 4.04
CA GLY A 3 -9.35 6.36 2.77
C GLY A 3 -10.87 6.30 2.75
N ALA A 4 -11.44 7.13 1.90
CA ALA A 4 -12.85 7.10 1.54
C ALA A 4 -12.94 6.90 0.03
N ALA A 5 -13.76 5.97 -0.42
CA ALA A 5 -13.87 5.64 -1.83
C ALA A 5 -15.32 5.54 -2.28
N ARG A 6 -15.55 5.79 -3.56
CA ARG A 6 -16.84 5.49 -4.20
C ARG A 6 -16.64 4.93 -5.60
N LYS A 7 -17.53 4.01 -5.97
CA LYS A 7 -17.70 3.51 -7.33
C LYS A 7 -18.09 4.63 -8.30
N ARG A 8 -17.59 4.55 -9.53
CA ARG A 8 -18.03 5.34 -10.68
C ARG A 8 -18.74 4.46 -11.71
N GLN A 9 -19.36 5.09 -12.70
CA GLN A 9 -20.04 4.42 -13.82
C GLN A 9 -19.17 4.33 -15.08
N ASP A 10 -18.09 5.10 -15.16
CA ASP A 10 -17.09 5.07 -16.22
C ASP A 10 -15.87 4.23 -15.80
N ASN A 11 -14.81 4.15 -16.60
CA ASN A 11 -13.54 3.47 -16.26
C ASN A 11 -12.50 4.41 -15.62
N GLN A 12 -12.89 5.63 -15.23
CA GLN A 12 -11.98 6.68 -14.76
C GLN A 12 -11.55 6.44 -13.31
N LEU A 13 -10.31 6.76 -13.00
CA LEU A 13 -9.74 6.69 -11.66
C LEU A 13 -9.38 8.09 -11.23
N ARG A 14 -9.79 8.49 -10.03
CA ARG A 14 -9.42 9.78 -9.44
C ARG A 14 -8.89 9.58 -8.04
N PHE A 15 -7.68 10.04 -7.81
CA PHE A 15 -7.00 9.95 -6.52
C PHE A 15 -6.78 11.35 -5.98
N TYR A 16 -7.14 11.57 -4.72
CA TYR A 16 -6.84 12.80 -3.99
C TYR A 16 -6.21 12.45 -2.64
N SER A 17 -5.26 13.26 -2.19
CA SER A 17 -4.61 13.08 -0.88
C SER A 17 -4.67 14.36 -0.07
N GLU A 18 -5.23 14.31 1.13
CA GLU A 18 -5.21 15.43 2.08
C GLU A 18 -3.79 15.78 2.55
N ASN A 19 -2.85 14.84 2.45
CA ASN A 19 -1.45 15.08 2.79
C ASN A 19 -0.71 15.91 1.73
N PHE A 20 -1.23 15.96 0.50
CA PHE A 20 -0.61 16.65 -0.64
C PHE A 20 -1.66 17.46 -1.43
N PRO A 21 -2.38 18.41 -0.79
CA PRO A 21 -3.48 19.12 -1.43
C PRO A 21 -3.05 19.94 -2.66
N GLN A 22 -1.77 20.35 -2.72
CA GLN A 22 -1.19 21.08 -3.84
C GLN A 22 -1.12 20.28 -5.14
N LEU A 23 -1.12 18.94 -5.08
CA LEU A 23 -1.12 18.09 -6.27
C LEU A 23 -2.51 17.98 -6.91
N GLY A 24 -3.56 18.40 -6.21
CA GLY A 24 -4.93 18.31 -6.70
C GLY A 24 -5.39 16.86 -6.90
N ILE A 25 -6.31 16.67 -7.84
CA ILE A 25 -6.82 15.34 -8.21
C ILE A 25 -5.92 14.76 -9.30
N ILE A 26 -5.31 13.61 -9.03
CA ILE A 26 -4.55 12.84 -10.02
C ILE A 26 -5.52 11.88 -10.71
N GLN A 27 -5.56 11.90 -12.04
CA GLN A 27 -6.49 11.11 -12.85
C GLN A 27 -5.76 10.02 -13.64
N SER A 28 -6.41 8.86 -13.75
CA SER A 28 -6.00 7.76 -14.62
C SER A 28 -7.25 7.02 -15.10
N ASN A 29 -7.09 5.88 -15.77
CA ASN A 29 -8.20 5.02 -16.13
C ASN A 29 -7.75 3.56 -16.06
N LEU A 30 -8.71 2.64 -15.95
CA LEU A 30 -8.40 1.22 -15.81
C LEU A 30 -7.61 0.62 -17.00
N ASP A 31 -7.63 1.26 -18.16
CA ASP A 31 -6.95 0.77 -19.37
C ASP A 31 -5.51 1.30 -19.49
N GLU A 32 -5.14 2.29 -18.68
CA GLU A 32 -3.84 2.96 -18.70
C GLU A 32 -3.15 2.93 -17.33
N LEU A 33 -3.01 1.73 -16.77
CA LEU A 33 -2.34 1.48 -15.50
C LEU A 33 -0.82 1.30 -15.71
N VAL A 34 -0.16 2.39 -16.06
CA VAL A 34 1.29 2.47 -16.30
C VAL A 34 1.96 3.42 -15.32
N TYR A 35 3.21 3.16 -14.94
CA TYR A 35 3.97 4.07 -14.08
C TYR A 35 4.21 5.41 -14.80
N LYS A 36 3.99 6.52 -14.09
CA LYS A 36 4.25 7.88 -14.58
C LYS A 36 4.89 8.68 -13.46
N LYS A 37 6.09 9.23 -13.67
CA LYS A 37 6.84 9.92 -12.61
C LYS A 37 6.05 11.11 -12.04
N GLU A 38 5.31 11.79 -12.90
CA GLU A 38 4.44 12.93 -12.58
C GLU A 38 3.24 12.57 -11.69
N ASP A 39 2.86 11.29 -11.60
CA ASP A 39 1.74 10.84 -10.76
C ASP A 39 2.16 10.60 -9.29
N ASP A 40 3.45 10.74 -8.97
CA ASP A 40 3.97 10.71 -7.59
C ASP A 40 3.40 9.52 -6.78
N TRP A 41 2.84 9.77 -5.59
CA TRP A 41 2.21 8.80 -4.72
C TRP A 41 1.05 8.01 -5.37
N ALA A 42 0.40 8.53 -6.42
CA ALA A 42 -0.69 7.82 -7.08
C ALA A 42 -0.21 6.62 -7.91
N ASN A 43 1.10 6.46 -8.13
CA ASN A 43 1.65 5.25 -8.72
C ASN A 43 1.42 4.00 -7.85
N TYR A 44 1.41 4.12 -6.52
CA TYR A 44 1.11 3.00 -5.63
C TYR A 44 -0.30 2.40 -5.87
N PRO A 45 -1.41 3.18 -5.75
CA PRO A 45 -2.73 2.64 -6.04
C PRO A 45 -2.88 2.19 -7.51
N LYS A 46 -2.25 2.87 -8.48
CA LYS A 46 -2.25 2.42 -9.88
C LYS A 46 -1.60 1.05 -10.06
N GLY A 47 -0.47 0.81 -9.41
CA GLY A 47 0.20 -0.48 -9.43
C GLY A 47 -0.66 -1.59 -8.83
N VAL A 48 -1.31 -1.31 -7.70
CA VAL A 48 -2.22 -2.28 -7.05
C VAL A 48 -3.37 -2.62 -8.00
N LEU A 49 -4.00 -1.61 -8.59
CA LEU A 49 -5.09 -1.80 -9.56
C LEU A 49 -4.63 -2.60 -10.79
N LYS A 50 -3.40 -2.40 -11.26
CA LYS A 50 -2.83 -3.15 -12.40
C LYS A 50 -2.81 -4.64 -12.09
N TYR A 51 -2.14 -5.03 -11.01
CA TYR A 51 -1.97 -6.45 -10.67
C TYR A 51 -3.26 -7.10 -10.19
N LEU A 52 -4.18 -6.34 -9.58
CA LEU A 52 -5.52 -6.84 -9.31
C LEU A 52 -6.32 -7.06 -10.60
N LYS A 53 -6.29 -6.13 -11.57
CA LYS A 53 -7.01 -6.29 -12.85
C LYS A 53 -6.50 -7.48 -13.65
N GLU A 54 -5.20 -7.78 -13.60
CA GLU A 54 -4.61 -8.97 -14.25
C GLU A 54 -5.15 -10.30 -13.69
N LYS A 55 -5.54 -10.33 -12.40
CA LYS A 55 -6.05 -11.54 -11.73
C LYS A 55 -7.57 -11.60 -11.65
N TYR A 56 -8.21 -10.45 -11.50
CA TYR A 56 -9.62 -10.31 -11.20
C TYR A 56 -10.31 -9.51 -12.32
N PRO A 57 -10.85 -10.19 -13.34
CA PRO A 57 -11.53 -9.54 -14.46
C PRO A 57 -12.83 -8.80 -14.06
N GLN A 58 -13.24 -8.89 -12.79
CA GLN A 58 -14.37 -8.15 -12.20
C GLN A 58 -14.09 -6.64 -12.10
N LEU A 59 -12.82 -6.21 -12.12
CA LEU A 59 -12.41 -4.80 -12.14
C LEU A 59 -12.81 -4.10 -13.45
N THR A 60 -14.08 -3.70 -13.54
CA THR A 60 -14.73 -3.20 -14.75
C THR A 60 -15.18 -1.75 -14.68
N PHE A 61 -15.13 -1.12 -13.50
CA PHE A 61 -15.57 0.26 -13.31
C PHE A 61 -14.53 1.09 -12.54
N GLY A 62 -14.54 2.39 -12.78
CA GLY A 62 -13.68 3.37 -12.16
C GLY A 62 -14.06 3.69 -10.72
N MET A 63 -13.23 4.48 -10.04
CA MET A 63 -13.46 4.87 -8.66
C MET A 63 -12.85 6.24 -8.35
N ASP A 64 -13.45 6.93 -7.38
CA ASP A 64 -12.80 8.04 -6.70
C ASP A 64 -12.27 7.54 -5.36
N ILE A 65 -11.02 7.84 -5.04
CA ILE A 65 -10.43 7.53 -3.74
C ILE A 65 -9.79 8.79 -3.14
N LEU A 66 -10.23 9.12 -1.94
CA LEU A 66 -9.63 10.10 -1.04
C LEU A 66 -8.70 9.35 -0.08
N PHE A 67 -7.46 9.82 0.06
CA PHE A 67 -6.48 9.32 1.03
C PHE A 67 -6.16 10.38 2.08
N CYS A 68 -5.97 9.93 3.32
CA CYS A 68 -5.44 10.74 4.42
C CYS A 68 -4.55 9.85 5.30
N GLY A 69 -3.37 10.31 5.69
CA GLY A 69 -2.38 9.52 6.43
C GLY A 69 -1.75 10.28 7.57
N ASP A 70 -1.52 9.57 8.67
CA ASP A 70 -0.80 10.00 9.86
C ASP A 70 0.61 9.40 9.95
N ILE A 71 0.98 8.51 9.02
CA ILE A 71 2.32 7.95 8.91
C ILE A 71 3.24 9.03 8.31
N PRO A 72 4.31 9.45 9.02
CA PRO A 72 5.20 10.47 8.49
C PRO A 72 5.93 9.98 7.23
N ASN A 73 5.86 10.79 6.16
CA ASN A 73 6.48 10.45 4.88
C ASN A 73 8.00 10.27 5.01
N GLY A 74 8.52 9.16 4.47
CA GLY A 74 9.95 8.87 4.46
C GLY A 74 10.55 8.60 5.85
N ALA A 75 9.73 8.28 6.86
CA ALA A 75 10.21 7.99 8.21
C ALA A 75 10.64 6.52 8.44
N GLY A 76 10.61 5.69 7.40
CA GLY A 76 10.90 4.26 7.51
C GLY A 76 9.80 3.47 8.24
N LEU A 77 8.56 3.97 8.21
CA LEU A 77 7.37 3.34 8.80
C LEU A 77 6.37 2.88 7.72
N SER A 78 6.88 2.55 6.53
CA SER A 78 6.15 1.82 5.49
C SER A 78 4.87 2.53 4.99
N SER A 79 4.94 3.84 4.75
CA SER A 79 3.81 4.62 4.20
C SER A 79 3.35 4.12 2.83
N SER A 80 4.27 3.61 1.99
CA SER A 80 3.96 3.02 0.68
C SER A 80 3.13 1.73 0.81
N ALA A 81 3.63 0.76 1.58
CA ALA A 81 2.89 -0.47 1.84
C ALA A 81 1.51 -0.20 2.48
N SER A 82 1.38 0.87 3.29
CA SER A 82 0.08 1.23 3.86
C SER A 82 -0.92 1.71 2.81
N ILE A 83 -0.50 2.51 1.82
CA ILE A 83 -1.39 2.93 0.73
C ILE A 83 -1.69 1.76 -0.23
N GLU A 84 -0.74 0.86 -0.45
CA GLU A 84 -0.92 -0.34 -1.28
C GLU A 84 -2.02 -1.25 -0.71
N LEU A 85 -1.89 -1.63 0.57
CA LEU A 85 -2.84 -2.52 1.23
C LEU A 85 -4.21 -1.86 1.40
N LEU A 86 -4.26 -0.55 1.70
CA LEU A 86 -5.53 0.18 1.78
C LEU A 86 -6.26 0.18 0.43
N THR A 87 -5.54 0.43 -0.67
CA THR A 87 -6.12 0.40 -2.02
C THR A 87 -6.69 -0.98 -2.33
N GLY A 88 -5.95 -2.02 -2.00
CA GLY A 88 -6.39 -3.40 -2.17
C GLY A 88 -7.68 -3.73 -1.43
N VAL A 89 -7.78 -3.33 -0.16
CA VAL A 89 -8.99 -3.53 0.65
C VAL A 89 -10.18 -2.72 0.13
N ILE A 90 -9.95 -1.49 -0.34
CA ILE A 90 -10.99 -0.68 -1.00
C ILE A 90 -11.53 -1.38 -2.24
N VAL A 91 -10.63 -1.92 -3.08
CA VAL A 91 -11.03 -2.64 -4.30
C VAL A 91 -11.78 -3.92 -3.95
N ASP A 92 -11.30 -4.68 -2.97
CA ASP A 92 -11.98 -5.89 -2.51
C ASP A 92 -13.43 -5.60 -2.09
N ASP A 93 -13.65 -4.54 -1.32
CA ASP A 93 -14.98 -4.11 -0.86
C ASP A 93 -15.85 -3.55 -2.00
N LEU A 94 -15.33 -2.65 -2.84
CA LEU A 94 -16.14 -2.05 -3.91
C LEU A 94 -16.59 -3.08 -4.96
N PHE A 95 -15.79 -4.10 -5.21
CA PHE A 95 -16.05 -5.13 -6.23
C PHE A 95 -16.52 -6.47 -5.67
N GLN A 96 -16.47 -6.67 -4.36
CA GLN A 96 -16.89 -7.90 -3.67
C GLN A 96 -16.14 -9.14 -4.20
N ILE A 97 -14.81 -9.06 -4.26
CA ILE A 97 -13.93 -10.06 -4.91
C ILE A 97 -13.59 -11.22 -3.96
N ASP A 98 -13.55 -10.96 -2.64
CA ASP A 98 -13.11 -11.88 -1.59
C ASP A 98 -11.61 -12.25 -1.72
N ILE A 99 -10.76 -11.22 -1.81
CA ILE A 99 -9.32 -11.38 -1.97
C ILE A 99 -8.70 -11.88 -0.67
N LYS A 100 -8.01 -13.02 -0.75
CA LYS A 100 -7.23 -13.54 0.39
C LYS A 100 -6.18 -12.52 0.82
N ARG A 101 -6.13 -12.21 2.12
CA ARG A 101 -5.22 -11.18 2.65
C ARG A 101 -3.74 -11.39 2.27
N LEU A 102 -3.24 -12.62 2.34
CA LEU A 102 -1.86 -12.95 1.95
C LEU A 102 -1.60 -12.69 0.46
N GLU A 103 -2.61 -12.84 -0.39
CA GLU A 103 -2.46 -12.50 -1.80
C GLU A 103 -2.33 -10.99 -1.99
N LEU A 104 -3.12 -10.21 -1.26
CA LEU A 104 -3.01 -8.75 -1.30
C LEU A 104 -1.66 -8.25 -0.81
N VAL A 105 -1.10 -8.89 0.23
CA VAL A 105 0.26 -8.64 0.70
C VAL A 105 1.29 -8.89 -0.41
N LYS A 106 1.19 -10.01 -1.13
CA LYS A 106 2.09 -10.33 -2.25
C LYS A 106 1.94 -9.35 -3.41
N ILE A 107 0.72 -8.90 -3.69
CA ILE A 107 0.46 -7.88 -4.71
C ILE A 107 1.12 -6.56 -4.32
N GLY A 108 1.00 -6.11 -3.07
CA GLY A 108 1.70 -4.90 -2.60
C GLY A 108 3.22 -5.01 -2.81
N GLN A 109 3.84 -6.12 -2.43
CA GLN A 109 5.26 -6.35 -2.68
C GLN A 109 5.58 -6.30 -4.19
N GLN A 110 4.73 -6.90 -5.01
CA GLN A 110 4.88 -6.88 -6.47
C GLN A 110 4.78 -5.45 -7.04
N VAL A 111 3.93 -4.59 -6.47
CA VAL A 111 3.85 -3.16 -6.82
C VAL A 111 5.16 -2.47 -6.52
N GLU A 112 5.66 -2.58 -5.29
CA GLU A 112 6.89 -1.93 -4.87
C GLU A 112 8.07 -2.39 -5.76
N ASN A 113 8.21 -3.69 -6.04
CA ASN A 113 9.31 -4.24 -6.84
C ASN A 113 9.20 -3.93 -8.34
N ASN A 114 8.03 -4.15 -8.94
CA ASN A 114 7.92 -4.21 -10.40
C ASN A 114 7.22 -3.00 -11.02
N PHE A 115 6.40 -2.28 -10.24
CA PHE A 115 5.71 -1.07 -10.72
C PHE A 115 6.44 0.20 -10.29
N ILE A 116 6.92 0.24 -9.04
CA ILE A 116 7.68 1.37 -8.48
C ILE A 116 9.19 1.21 -8.73
N GLY A 117 9.71 -0.02 -8.69
CA GLY A 117 11.12 -0.32 -8.98
C GLY A 117 12.03 -0.36 -7.75
N VAL A 118 11.47 -0.59 -6.56
CA VAL A 118 12.21 -0.70 -5.30
C VAL A 118 12.28 -2.17 -4.89
N ASN A 119 13.49 -2.75 -4.82
CA ASN A 119 13.70 -4.18 -4.52
C ASN A 119 13.55 -4.48 -3.03
N SER A 120 12.33 -4.41 -2.51
CA SER A 120 11.99 -4.72 -1.12
C SER A 120 11.59 -6.18 -0.89
N GLY A 121 11.80 -6.66 0.35
CA GLY A 121 11.16 -7.88 0.83
C GLY A 121 9.67 -7.69 1.12
N ILE A 122 9.03 -8.74 1.64
CA ILE A 122 7.58 -8.77 1.91
C ILE A 122 7.19 -8.13 3.26
N MET A 123 8.18 -7.84 4.13
CA MET A 123 7.96 -7.55 5.55
C MET A 123 6.96 -6.42 5.79
N ASP A 124 7.09 -5.30 5.09
CA ASP A 124 6.25 -4.11 5.26
C ASP A 124 4.79 -4.41 4.92
N GLN A 125 4.56 -4.97 3.73
CA GLN A 125 3.24 -5.39 3.29
C GLN A 125 2.66 -6.46 4.22
N PHE A 126 3.48 -7.40 4.70
CA PHE A 126 3.04 -8.47 5.59
C PHE A 126 2.62 -7.94 6.96
N ALA A 127 3.43 -7.06 7.57
CA ALA A 127 3.15 -6.45 8.85
C ALA A 127 1.85 -5.64 8.81
N ILE A 128 1.62 -4.88 7.73
CA ILE A 128 0.41 -4.08 7.53
C ILE A 128 -0.79 -4.96 7.22
N GLY A 129 -0.65 -5.92 6.31
CA GLY A 129 -1.74 -6.76 5.84
C GLY A 129 -2.23 -7.75 6.90
N MET A 130 -1.30 -8.32 7.68
CA MET A 130 -1.57 -9.38 8.67
C MET A 130 -1.57 -8.85 10.11
N GLY A 131 -1.40 -7.54 10.32
CA GLY A 131 -1.35 -6.91 11.62
C GLY A 131 -2.57 -7.24 12.50
N LYS A 132 -2.32 -7.51 13.78
CA LYS A 132 -3.36 -7.84 14.76
C LYS A 132 -3.12 -7.05 16.04
N LYS A 133 -4.20 -6.53 16.63
CA LYS A 133 -4.14 -5.73 17.86
C LYS A 133 -3.39 -6.49 18.97
N ASN A 134 -2.43 -5.81 19.60
CA ASN A 134 -1.59 -6.33 20.69
C ASN A 134 -0.78 -7.60 20.32
N GLN A 135 -0.38 -7.74 19.06
CA GLN A 135 0.44 -8.85 18.58
C GLN A 135 1.58 -8.34 17.69
N ALA A 136 2.75 -8.94 17.84
CA ALA A 136 3.83 -8.95 16.86
C ALA A 136 3.69 -10.18 15.96
N ILE A 137 4.45 -10.20 14.86
CA ILE A 137 4.46 -11.29 13.89
C ILE A 137 5.90 -11.83 13.81
N LEU A 138 6.06 -13.11 14.11
CA LEU A 138 7.27 -13.85 13.76
C LEU A 138 7.01 -14.51 12.40
N LEU A 139 7.70 -14.01 11.36
CA LEU A 139 7.55 -14.45 9.97
C LEU A 139 8.83 -15.12 9.48
N ASP A 140 8.70 -16.34 8.96
CA ASP A 140 9.71 -16.93 8.10
C ASP A 140 9.49 -16.41 6.66
N THR A 141 10.41 -15.58 6.18
CA THR A 141 10.27 -14.95 4.84
C THR A 141 10.56 -15.91 3.69
N ASN A 142 11.15 -17.08 3.94
CA ASN A 142 11.40 -18.10 2.93
C ASN A 142 10.15 -18.95 2.68
N THR A 143 9.43 -19.33 3.73
CA THR A 143 8.23 -20.18 3.64
C THR A 143 6.92 -19.42 3.69
N LEU A 144 6.93 -18.19 4.21
CA LEU A 144 5.78 -17.36 4.59
C LEU A 144 4.93 -17.96 5.73
N GLU A 145 5.44 -18.96 6.44
CA GLU A 145 4.87 -19.41 7.70
C GLU A 145 5.06 -18.33 8.77
N TYR A 146 4.03 -18.10 9.58
CA TYR A 146 4.07 -17.05 10.59
C TYR A 146 3.27 -17.41 11.83
N ASN A 147 3.69 -16.82 12.95
CA ASN A 147 3.00 -16.93 14.23
C ASN A 147 2.77 -15.55 14.81
N TYR A 148 1.60 -15.36 15.42
CA TYR A 148 1.36 -14.20 16.28
C TYR A 148 2.04 -14.41 17.62
N VAL A 149 2.79 -13.40 18.04
CA VAL A 149 3.44 -13.34 19.34
C VAL A 149 2.80 -12.19 20.11
N PRO A 150 2.31 -12.38 21.35
CA PRO A 150 1.78 -11.28 22.14
C PRO A 150 2.78 -10.14 22.23
N ALA A 151 2.35 -8.93 21.86
CA ALA A 151 3.14 -7.72 22.02
C ALA A 151 2.97 -7.18 23.45
N ASP A 152 3.25 -8.05 24.43
CA ASP A 152 3.26 -7.73 25.85
C ASP A 152 4.71 -7.46 26.27
N PHE A 153 5.00 -6.21 26.58
CA PHE A 153 6.33 -5.76 26.98
C PHE A 153 6.44 -5.58 28.50
N SER A 154 5.42 -5.98 29.27
CA SER A 154 5.34 -5.81 30.72
C SER A 154 5.61 -4.34 31.11
N ASP A 155 6.64 -4.08 31.91
CA ASP A 155 7.02 -2.72 32.36
C ASP A 155 7.84 -1.93 31.31
N HIS A 156 8.06 -2.49 30.12
CA HIS A 156 8.82 -1.83 29.05
C HIS A 156 7.89 -1.17 28.02
N GLN A 157 8.44 -0.20 27.29
CA GLN A 157 7.74 0.50 26.21
C GLN A 157 8.55 0.44 24.92
N VAL A 158 7.84 0.35 23.79
CA VAL A 158 8.43 0.52 22.46
C VAL A 158 8.35 2.00 22.10
N ILE A 159 9.52 2.65 22.02
CA ILE A 159 9.62 4.07 21.68
C ILE A 159 10.15 4.20 20.25
N ILE A 160 9.37 4.82 19.37
CA ILE A 160 9.79 5.17 18.01
C ILE A 160 10.42 6.55 18.03
N MET A 161 11.71 6.65 17.72
CA MET A 161 12.47 7.91 17.70
C MET A 161 12.84 8.26 16.25
N ASN A 162 12.15 9.24 15.67
CA ASN A 162 12.40 9.68 14.30
C ASN A 162 13.56 10.68 14.25
N THR A 163 14.57 10.39 13.42
CA THR A 163 15.73 11.30 13.21
C THR A 163 15.35 12.61 12.51
N ASN A 164 14.15 12.71 11.94
CA ASN A 164 13.66 13.81 11.09
C ASN A 164 14.48 14.04 9.81
N LYS A 165 15.43 13.16 9.48
CA LYS A 165 16.11 13.16 8.19
C LYS A 165 15.28 12.40 7.17
N ARG A 166 14.74 13.12 6.17
CA ARG A 166 14.02 12.49 5.05
C ARG A 166 15.00 11.68 4.19
N ARG A 167 14.62 10.44 3.87
CA ARG A 167 15.27 9.59 2.87
C ARG A 167 14.18 8.84 2.12
N GLU A 168 14.13 8.98 0.80
CA GLU A 168 13.29 8.13 -0.04
C GLU A 168 14.09 6.87 -0.41
N LEU A 169 13.46 5.70 -0.29
CA LEU A 169 14.12 4.41 -0.55
C LEU A 169 14.56 4.29 -2.01
N ALA A 170 13.75 4.81 -2.94
CA ALA A 170 14.05 4.84 -4.38
C ALA A 170 15.32 5.63 -4.71
N ASP A 171 15.67 6.63 -3.88
CA ASP A 171 16.85 7.48 -4.04
C ASP A 171 18.04 7.03 -3.16
N SER A 172 17.98 5.82 -2.62
CA SER A 172 18.97 5.32 -1.65
C SER A 172 19.80 4.15 -2.20
N LYS A 173 20.87 3.80 -1.48
CA LYS A 173 21.70 2.61 -1.74
C LYS A 173 20.99 1.27 -1.46
N TYR A 174 19.68 1.27 -1.20
CA TYR A 174 18.95 0.06 -0.80
C TYR A 174 18.98 -1.03 -1.87
N ASN A 175 19.03 -0.64 -3.15
CA ASN A 175 19.12 -1.55 -4.28
C ASN A 175 20.58 -1.94 -4.66
N GLU A 176 21.61 -1.36 -4.00
CA GLU A 176 23.03 -1.67 -4.23
C GLU A 176 23.47 -2.87 -3.35
#